data_AF-A0A8S0WD90-F1
#
_entry.id   AF-A0A8S0WD90-F1
#
_cell.length_a   1.000
_cell.length_b   1.000
_cell.length_c   1.000
_cell.angle_alpha   90.00
_cell.angle_beta   90.00
_cell.angle_gamma   90.00
#
_symmetry.space_group_name_H-M   'P 1'
#
loop_
_entity.id
_entity.type
_entity.pdbx_description
1 polymer ?
#
loop_
_entity_poly.entity_id
_entity_poly.type
_entity_poly.pdbx_seq_one_letter_code
_entity_poly.pdbx_strand_id
1 'polypeptide(L)'
;MVRHIDTLHSQAAHSVLDSWSSTFQDPTYRGSEFLELQRPDGQLIQPLYLNGGPWLSYFRHSITELTHFCQCITGHTPIGAYYRRFKINEPHGCTCRAALQSRQHVLFCCCDQYSTHYPRFLRDIASFLKYNPTAFGFNWDPSGVR
;
A
#
# COMPACT_ATOMS: atom_id res chain seq x y z
N MET A 1 26.79 -16.05 -29.21
CA MET A 1 26.65 -14.60 -28.92
C MET A 1 25.45 -14.27 -28.05
N VAL A 2 24.26 -14.86 -28.28
CA VAL A 2 23.03 -14.63 -27.48
C VAL A 2 23.20 -14.87 -25.97
N ARG A 3 23.82 -15.98 -25.57
CA ARG A 3 24.03 -16.32 -24.14
C ARG A 3 24.86 -15.31 -23.34
N HIS A 4 25.71 -14.53 -24.01
CA HIS A 4 26.55 -13.53 -23.34
C HIS A 4 25.75 -12.27 -23.00
N ILE A 5 24.86 -11.85 -23.90
CA ILE A 5 23.94 -10.72 -23.66
C ILE A 5 22.97 -11.06 -22.53
N ASP A 6 22.40 -12.27 -22.52
CA ASP A 6 21.49 -12.72 -21.45
C ASP A 6 22.18 -12.71 -20.07
N THR A 7 23.46 -13.10 -20.03
CA THR A 7 24.26 -13.09 -18.80
C THR A 7 24.49 -11.66 -18.30
N LEU A 8 24.86 -10.74 -19.20
CA LEU A 8 25.07 -9.33 -18.85
C LEU A 8 23.77 -8.66 -18.39
N HIS A 9 22.64 -8.97 -19.04
CA HIS A 9 21.32 -8.50 -18.62
C HIS A 9 20.96 -9.00 -17.22
N SER A 10 21.19 -10.28 -16.92
CA SER A 10 20.94 -10.84 -15.59
C SER A 10 21.81 -10.19 -14.52
N GLN A 11 23.10 -9.97 -14.79
CA GLN A 11 24.02 -9.32 -13.86
C GLN A 11 23.62 -7.87 -13.57
N ALA A 12 23.30 -7.10 -14.62
CA ALA A 12 22.84 -5.72 -14.47
C ALA A 12 21.55 -5.66 -13.65
N ALA A 13 20.60 -6.57 -13.91
CA ALA A 13 19.33 -6.58 -13.21
C ALA A 13 19.46 -6.98 -11.73
N HIS A 14 20.37 -7.91 -11.40
CA HIS A 14 20.72 -8.20 -10.00
C HIS A 14 21.34 -6.99 -9.31
N SER A 15 22.30 -6.32 -9.94
CA SER A 15 22.95 -5.13 -9.36
C SER A 15 21.94 -4.00 -9.08
N VAL A 16 20.99 -3.77 -10.00
CA VAL A 16 19.91 -2.79 -9.80
C VAL A 16 18.99 -3.22 -8.64
N LEU A 17 18.62 -4.50 -8.57
CA LEU A 17 17.77 -5.02 -7.50
C LEU A 17 18.44 -4.90 -6.13
N ASP A 18 19.73 -5.20 -6.03
CA ASP A 18 20.50 -5.09 -4.78
C ASP A 18 20.59 -3.62 -4.34
N SER A 19 20.91 -2.72 -5.27
CA SER A 19 20.94 -1.28 -5.02
C SER A 19 19.59 -0.75 -4.55
N TRP A 20 18.51 -1.14 -5.22
CA TRP A 20 17.16 -0.72 -4.85
C TRP A 20 16.74 -1.29 -3.50
N SER A 21 17.00 -2.58 -3.23
CA SER A 21 16.68 -3.22 -1.96
C SER A 21 17.43 -2.58 -0.80
N SER A 22 18.71 -2.23 -1.01
CA SER A 22 19.52 -1.50 -0.03
C SER A 22 18.94 -0.11 0.24
N THR A 23 18.63 0.64 -0.82
CA THR A 23 18.04 1.99 -0.70
C THR A 23 16.67 1.93 -0.02
N PHE A 24 15.88 0.90 -0.30
CA PHE A 24 14.58 0.69 0.30
C PHE A 24 14.64 0.41 1.80
N GLN A 25 15.79 0.04 2.37
CA GLN A 25 15.96 -0.09 3.83
C GLN A 25 15.99 1.27 4.54
N ASP A 26 16.25 2.37 3.84
CA ASP A 26 16.19 3.72 4.41
C ASP A 26 14.73 4.18 4.59
N PRO A 27 14.25 4.43 5.83
CA PRO A 27 12.90 4.93 6.07
C PRO A 27 12.62 6.27 5.39
N THR A 28 13.64 7.11 5.21
CA THR A 28 13.48 8.41 4.55
C THR A 28 13.21 8.26 3.06
N TYR A 29 13.83 7.27 2.42
CA TYR A 29 13.56 6.91 1.03
C TYR A 29 12.15 6.34 0.84
N ARG A 30 11.68 5.49 1.77
CA ARG A 30 10.30 4.96 1.74
C ARG A 30 9.26 6.07 1.91
N GLY A 31 9.56 7.03 2.78
CA GLY A 31 8.68 8.13 3.15
C GLY A 31 7.86 7.83 4.40
N SER A 32 7.50 8.89 5.14
CA SER A 32 6.83 8.78 6.45
C SER A 32 5.46 8.12 6.40
N GLU A 33 4.78 8.21 5.26
CA GLU A 33 3.46 7.62 5.07
C GLU A 33 3.53 6.22 4.46
N PHE A 34 4.70 5.65 4.18
CA PHE A 34 4.77 4.30 3.62
C PHE A 34 4.34 3.24 4.65
N LEU A 35 3.44 2.33 4.29
CA LEU A 35 3.04 1.22 5.15
C LEU A 35 4.04 0.08 5.01
N GLU A 36 4.81 -0.14 6.07
CA GLU A 36 5.75 -1.24 6.14
C GLU A 36 5.01 -2.57 6.36
N LEU A 37 5.04 -3.42 5.33
CA LEU A 37 4.54 -4.79 5.41
C LEU A 37 5.71 -5.77 5.57
N GLN A 38 5.43 -6.84 6.29
CA GLN A 38 6.41 -7.87 6.63
C GLN A 38 6.04 -9.20 5.98
N ARG A 39 7.07 -10.01 5.74
CA ARG A 39 6.95 -11.44 5.47
C ARG A 39 6.75 -12.20 6.79
N PRO A 40 6.38 -13.49 6.75
CA PRO A 40 6.23 -14.31 7.96
C PRO A 40 7.48 -14.39 8.84
N ASP A 41 8.67 -14.23 8.27
CA ASP A 41 9.95 -14.20 8.99
C ASP A 41 10.26 -12.85 9.67
N GLY A 42 9.34 -11.88 9.57
CA GLY A 42 9.47 -10.55 10.16
C GLY A 42 10.27 -9.55 9.32
N GLN A 43 10.86 -9.97 8.21
CA GLN A 43 11.58 -9.05 7.32
C GLN A 43 10.60 -8.21 6.50
N LEU A 44 10.97 -6.96 6.19
CA LEU A 44 10.22 -6.12 5.27
C LEU A 44 10.11 -6.78 3.91
N ILE A 45 8.92 -6.71 3.31
CA ILE A 45 8.72 -7.17 1.95
C ILE A 45 9.52 -6.25 1.02
N GLN A 46 10.50 -6.83 0.33
CA GLN A 46 11.34 -6.07 -0.58
C GLN A 46 10.59 -5.70 -1.86
N PRO A 47 10.90 -4.56 -2.47
CA PRO A 47 10.46 -4.28 -3.82
C PRO A 47 11.11 -5.28 -4.79
N LEU A 48 10.34 -5.87 -5.70
CA LEU A 48 10.83 -6.82 -6.69
C LEU A 48 10.16 -6.57 -8.04
N TYR A 49 10.95 -6.45 -9.10
CA TYR A 49 10.44 -6.18 -10.45
C TYR A 49 10.06 -7.47 -11.22
N LEU A 50 10.70 -8.60 -10.89
CA LEU A 50 10.46 -9.88 -11.56
C LEU A 50 9.03 -10.38 -11.26
N ASN A 51 8.24 -10.56 -12.32
CA ASN A 51 6.85 -11.06 -12.27
C ASN A 51 5.94 -10.29 -11.30
N GLY A 52 6.22 -9.00 -11.08
CA GLY A 52 5.46 -8.17 -10.16
C GLY A 52 5.69 -8.42 -8.67
N GLY A 53 6.63 -9.31 -8.35
CA GLY A 53 7.02 -9.60 -6.97
C GLY A 53 5.89 -10.09 -6.07
N PRO A 54 6.15 -10.18 -4.76
CA PRO A 54 5.12 -10.57 -3.79
C PRO A 54 3.95 -9.58 -3.73
N TRP A 55 4.18 -8.32 -4.11
CA TRP A 55 3.20 -7.24 -4.05
C TRP A 55 2.06 -7.41 -5.08
N LEU A 56 2.39 -7.64 -6.36
CA LEU A 56 1.36 -7.71 -7.42
C LEU A 56 0.64 -9.05 -7.48
N SER A 57 1.24 -10.13 -6.98
CA SER A 57 0.66 -11.49 -7.08
C SER A 57 -0.72 -11.61 -6.42
N TYR A 58 -1.00 -10.80 -5.39
CA TYR A 58 -2.28 -10.76 -4.66
C TYR A 58 -3.39 -10.03 -5.42
N PHE A 59 -3.04 -9.05 -6.26
CA PHE A 59 -4.00 -8.15 -6.90
C PHE A 59 -4.07 -8.31 -8.42
N ARG A 60 -3.44 -9.37 -8.96
CA ARG A 60 -3.30 -9.62 -10.41
C ARG A 60 -4.61 -9.67 -11.20
N HIS A 61 -5.76 -9.82 -10.52
CA HIS A 61 -7.08 -9.96 -11.13
C HIS A 61 -7.95 -8.70 -11.03
N SER A 62 -7.49 -7.65 -10.34
CA SER A 62 -8.28 -6.42 -10.15
C SER A 62 -7.38 -5.18 -10.11
N ILE A 63 -7.44 -4.38 -11.18
CA ILE A 63 -6.73 -3.10 -11.28
C ILE A 63 -7.20 -2.13 -10.20
N THR A 64 -8.49 -2.14 -9.87
CA THR A 64 -9.07 -1.30 -8.82
C THR A 64 -8.51 -1.66 -7.45
N GLU A 65 -8.49 -2.94 -7.08
CA GLU A 65 -7.91 -3.38 -5.80
C GLU A 65 -6.41 -3.08 -5.75
N LEU A 66 -5.68 -3.27 -6.85
CA LEU A 66 -4.27 -2.89 -6.95
C LEU A 66 -4.07 -1.38 -6.75
N THR A 67 -4.95 -0.55 -7.32
CA THR A 67 -4.88 0.91 -7.18
C THR A 67 -5.09 1.32 -5.73
N HIS A 68 -6.16 0.81 -5.10
CA HIS A 68 -6.46 1.09 -3.69
C HIS A 68 -5.37 0.55 -2.76
N PHE A 69 -4.79 -0.59 -3.10
CA PHE A 69 -3.63 -1.14 -2.42
C PHE A 69 -2.43 -0.19 -2.49
N CYS A 70 -2.05 0.26 -3.69
CA CYS A 70 -0.96 1.21 -3.87
C CYS A 70 -1.21 2.52 -3.10
N GLN A 71 -2.43 3.05 -3.15
CA GLN A 71 -2.85 4.24 -2.41
C GLN A 71 -2.73 4.04 -0.89
N CYS A 72 -3.15 2.88 -0.38
CA CYS A 72 -3.03 2.51 1.02
C CYS A 72 -1.57 2.41 1.46
N ILE A 73 -0.73 1.68 0.71
CA ILE A 73 0.68 1.47 1.07
C ILE A 73 1.47 2.76 1.01
N THR A 74 1.31 3.55 -0.05
CA THR A 74 2.10 4.78 -0.23
C THR A 74 1.57 5.97 0.58
N GLY A 75 0.36 5.86 1.15
CA GLY A 75 -0.32 6.98 1.80
C GLY A 75 -0.77 8.07 0.82
N HIS A 76 -0.84 7.76 -0.48
CA HIS A 76 -1.40 8.63 -1.54
C HIS A 76 -2.89 8.38 -1.78
N THR A 77 -3.62 8.07 -0.72
CA THR A 77 -5.08 7.90 -0.75
C THR A 77 -5.78 9.25 -0.51
N PRO A 78 -6.83 9.60 -1.27
CA PRO A 78 -7.57 10.86 -1.14
C PRO A 78 -8.51 10.87 0.08
N ILE A 79 -7.93 10.68 1.28
CA ILE A 79 -8.63 10.72 2.58
C ILE A 79 -8.22 11.96 3.38
N GLY A 80 -8.91 12.22 4.49
CA GLY A 80 -8.67 13.41 5.31
C GLY A 80 -7.21 13.64 5.74
N ALA A 81 -6.46 12.58 6.07
CA ALA A 81 -5.03 12.70 6.39
C ALA A 81 -4.20 13.22 5.20
N TYR A 82 -4.51 12.80 3.98
CA TYR A 82 -3.87 13.30 2.76
C TYR A 82 -4.21 14.77 2.53
N TYR A 83 -5.49 15.14 2.61
CA TYR A 83 -5.91 16.54 2.44
C TYR A 83 -5.25 17.46 3.46
N ARG A 84 -5.16 17.05 4.72
CA ARG A 84 -4.45 17.80 5.75
C ARG A 84 -2.95 17.94 5.44
N ARG A 85 -2.28 16.84 5.03
CA ARG A 85 -0.84 16.84 4.69
C ARG A 85 -0.52 17.81 3.56
N PHE A 86 -1.36 17.85 2.54
CA PHE A 86 -1.19 18.72 1.36
C PHE A 86 -1.91 20.06 1.47
N LYS A 87 -2.46 20.40 2.64
CA LYS A 87 -3.19 21.67 2.88
C LYS A 87 -4.33 21.92 1.89
N ILE A 88 -5.01 20.85 1.48
CA ILE A 88 -6.20 20.91 0.64
C ILE A 88 -7.41 21.28 1.51
N ASN A 89 -8.17 22.30 1.07
CA ASN A 89 -9.33 22.82 1.78
C ASN A 89 -10.59 21.97 1.51
N GLU A 90 -10.54 20.73 1.95
CA GLU A 90 -11.64 19.76 1.90
C GLU A 90 -11.87 19.20 3.32
N PRO A 91 -13.04 18.60 3.61
CA PRO A 91 -13.28 17.97 4.90
C PRO A 91 -12.22 16.91 5.24
N HIS A 92 -11.67 16.97 6.46
CA HIS A 92 -10.67 16.00 6.93
C HIS A 92 -11.28 14.87 7.79
N GLY A 93 -12.49 15.10 8.32
CA GLY A 93 -13.20 14.15 9.15
C GLY A 93 -13.73 12.95 8.35
N CYS A 94 -14.03 11.88 9.06
CA CYS A 94 -14.69 10.70 8.51
C CYS A 94 -16.20 10.80 8.72
N THR A 95 -17.00 10.23 7.82
CA THR A 95 -18.47 10.16 7.96
C THR A 95 -18.93 9.36 9.19
N CYS A 96 -18.06 8.48 9.70
CA CYS A 96 -18.24 7.81 11.00
C CYS A 96 -18.05 8.73 12.23
N ARG A 97 -17.84 10.03 12.00
CA ARG A 97 -17.58 11.08 13.01
C ARG A 97 -16.18 11.11 13.62
N ALA A 98 -15.24 10.31 13.11
CA ALA A 98 -13.83 10.49 13.48
C ALA A 98 -13.33 11.87 13.00
N ALA A 99 -12.66 12.63 13.87
CA ALA A 99 -12.18 13.98 13.57
C ALA A 99 -11.18 14.02 12.39
N LEU A 100 -10.50 12.91 12.14
CA LEU A 100 -9.60 12.72 11.02
C LEU A 100 -9.77 11.33 10.42
N GLN A 101 -10.01 11.27 9.12
CA GLN A 101 -9.93 10.03 8.36
C GLN A 101 -8.46 9.73 8.00
N SER A 102 -7.78 8.96 8.86
CA SER A 102 -6.41 8.49 8.66
C SER A 102 -6.37 7.04 8.17
N ARG A 103 -5.26 6.61 7.54
CA ARG A 103 -5.07 5.19 7.18
C ARG A 103 -5.26 4.26 8.38
N GLN A 104 -4.76 4.66 9.55
CA GLN A 104 -4.96 3.90 10.79
C GLN A 104 -6.44 3.75 11.14
N HIS A 105 -7.18 4.84 11.08
CA HIS A 105 -8.62 4.83 11.31
C HIS A 105 -9.34 3.91 10.32
N VAL A 106 -9.05 4.03 9.02
CA VAL A 106 -9.64 3.18 7.96
C VAL A 106 -9.40 1.69 8.21
N LEU A 107 -8.16 1.30 8.51
CA LEU A 107 -7.78 -0.11 8.64
C LEU A 107 -8.22 -0.75 9.96
N PHE A 108 -8.56 0.02 10.99
CA PHE A 108 -8.71 -0.51 12.35
C PHE A 108 -10.06 -0.18 13.01
N CYS A 109 -10.63 1.01 12.79
CA CYS A 109 -11.72 1.53 13.63
C CYS A 109 -12.91 2.14 12.86
N CYS A 110 -12.95 2.02 11.54
CA CYS A 110 -13.96 2.71 10.74
C CYS A 110 -15.23 1.86 10.55
N CYS A 111 -16.41 2.38 10.94
CA CYS A 111 -17.75 1.83 10.63
C CYS A 111 -17.86 0.29 10.68
N ASP A 112 -17.57 -0.32 11.83
CA ASP A 112 -17.64 -1.77 12.05
C ASP A 112 -16.74 -2.65 11.15
N GLN A 113 -15.84 -2.05 10.37
CA GLN A 113 -14.78 -2.72 9.61
C GLN A 113 -13.60 -3.12 10.51
N TYR A 114 -13.89 -3.55 11.74
CA TYR A 114 -12.87 -3.83 12.75
C TYR A 114 -11.96 -4.95 12.27
N SER A 115 -10.73 -4.59 11.91
CA SER A 115 -9.63 -5.54 11.99
C SER A 115 -9.21 -5.63 13.45
N THR A 116 -9.05 -6.84 13.98
CA THR A 116 -8.57 -7.05 15.36
C THR A 116 -7.12 -6.60 15.56
N HIS A 117 -6.39 -6.37 14.47
CA HIS A 117 -5.02 -5.89 14.48
C HIS A 117 -4.73 -4.95 13.30
N TYR A 118 -3.77 -4.05 13.49
CA TYR A 118 -3.24 -3.27 12.38
C TYR A 118 -2.57 -4.22 11.36
N PRO A 119 -2.74 -4.02 10.04
CA PRO A 119 -2.18 -4.91 9.03
C PRO A 119 -0.66 -4.99 9.12
N ARG A 120 -0.14 -6.22 9.11
CA ARG A 120 1.30 -6.50 9.16
C ARG A 120 1.77 -7.25 7.92
N PHE A 121 0.88 -7.97 7.26
CA PHE A 121 1.18 -8.81 6.11
C PHE A 121 0.35 -8.38 4.89
N LEU A 122 0.84 -8.69 3.67
CA LEU A 122 0.11 -8.43 2.42
C LEU A 122 -1.32 -8.99 2.44
N ARG A 123 -1.48 -10.22 2.94
CA ARG A 123 -2.78 -10.89 3.05
C ARG A 123 -3.78 -10.13 3.91
N ASP A 124 -3.32 -9.33 4.87
CA ASP A 124 -4.20 -8.57 5.77
C ASP A 124 -4.84 -7.43 4.98
N ILE A 125 -4.05 -6.69 4.20
CA ILE A 125 -4.55 -5.62 3.32
C ILE A 125 -5.40 -6.21 2.19
N ALA A 126 -4.97 -7.30 1.57
CA ALA A 126 -5.74 -7.95 0.51
C ALA A 126 -7.11 -8.42 1.01
N SER A 127 -7.16 -9.05 2.20
CA SER A 127 -8.43 -9.41 2.84
C SER A 127 -9.29 -8.18 3.13
N PHE A 128 -8.69 -7.12 3.71
CA PHE A 128 -9.41 -5.89 4.01
C PHE A 128 -10.05 -5.27 2.76
N LEU A 129 -9.30 -5.14 1.66
CA LEU A 129 -9.80 -4.56 0.41
C LEU A 129 -10.87 -5.43 -0.25
N LYS A 130 -10.78 -6.76 -0.11
CA LYS A 130 -11.82 -7.67 -0.59
C LYS A 130 -13.17 -7.44 0.11
N TYR A 131 -13.16 -7.16 1.41
CA TYR A 131 -14.39 -6.84 2.17
C TYR A 131 -14.81 -5.38 2.04
N ASN A 132 -13.87 -4.48 1.74
CA ASN A 132 -14.08 -3.04 1.63
C ASN A 132 -13.57 -2.53 0.28
N PRO A 133 -14.21 -2.91 -0.85
CA PRO A 133 -13.67 -2.70 -2.19
C PRO A 133 -13.53 -1.23 -2.58
N THR A 134 -14.27 -0.33 -1.93
CA THR A 134 -14.21 1.11 -2.16
C THR A 134 -13.18 1.82 -1.28
N ALA A 135 -12.63 1.16 -0.27
CA ALA A 135 -11.69 1.79 0.66
C ALA A 135 -10.46 2.33 -0.07
N PHE A 136 -9.98 3.48 0.40
CA PHE A 136 -8.86 4.24 -0.17
C PHE A 136 -9.04 4.80 -1.58
N GLY A 137 -10.15 4.52 -2.25
CA GLY A 137 -10.50 5.11 -3.54
C GLY A 137 -10.97 6.57 -3.42
N PHE A 138 -11.15 7.21 -4.57
CA PHE A 138 -11.80 8.53 -4.64
C PHE A 138 -13.27 8.41 -4.23
N ASN A 139 -13.74 9.39 -3.46
CA ASN A 139 -15.12 9.44 -2.95
C ASN A 139 -15.50 8.23 -2.07
N TRP A 140 -14.52 7.63 -1.38
CA TRP A 140 -14.80 6.58 -0.43
C TRP A 140 -15.58 7.12 0.77
N ASP A 141 -16.83 6.68 0.91
CA ASP A 141 -17.65 6.88 2.10
C ASP A 141 -17.76 5.56 2.90
N PRO A 142 -17.16 5.48 4.10
CA PRO A 142 -17.28 4.30 4.96
C PRO A 142 -18.69 4.06 5.52
N SER A 143 -19.60 5.03 5.44
CA SER A 143 -21.01 4.85 5.81
C SER A 143 -21.83 4.12 4.75
N GLY A 144 -21.26 3.91 3.55
CA GLY A 144 -21.94 3.26 2.43
C GLY A 144 -23.02 4.10 1.76
N VAL A 145 -23.20 5.36 2.19
CA VAL A 145 -24.11 6.31 1.54
C VAL A 145 -23.42 6.86 0.30
N ARG A 146 -24.07 6.70 -0.87
CA ARG A 146 -23.70 7.39 -2.11
C ARG A 146 -24.70 8.51 -2.36
#